data_AF-A0A419K3V2-F1
#
_entry.id   AF-A0A419K3V2-F1
#
_cell.length_a   1.000
_cell.length_b   1.000
_cell.length_c   1.000
_cell.angle_alpha   90.00
_cell.angle_beta   90.00
_cell.angle_gamma   90.00
#
_symmetry.space_group_name_H-M   'P 1'
#
loop_
_entity.id
_entity.type
_entity.pdbx_description
1 polymer ?
#
loop_
_entity_poly.entity_id
_entity_poly.type
_entity_poly.pdbx_seq_one_letter_code
_entity_poly.pdbx_strand_id
1 'polypeptide(L)'
;MDRVKIGVVGLGGIFRIAHLPAYTEVEEAQLTALCDISEDALKRAERNVKRLYRDRAERAEKDGRPDLAERLRRDLEGINLYKD
;
A
#
# COMPACT_ATOMS: atom_id res chain seq x y z
N MET A 1 -4.48 5.49 -18.65
CA MET A 1 -4.99 4.11 -18.53
C MET A 1 -5.39 3.92 -17.08
N ASP A 2 -6.54 3.32 -16.80
CA ASP A 2 -6.98 3.14 -15.41
C ASP A 2 -6.13 2.08 -14.72
N ARG A 3 -5.74 2.34 -13.47
CA ARG A 3 -4.91 1.43 -12.66
C ARG A 3 -5.72 0.22 -12.20
N VAL A 4 -5.08 -0.93 -12.14
CA VAL A 4 -5.65 -2.17 -11.61
C VAL A 4 -5.79 -2.04 -10.10
N LYS A 5 -7.04 -2.07 -9.61
CA LYS A 5 -7.34 -2.07 -8.17
C LYS A 5 -7.07 -3.45 -7.59
N ILE A 6 -6.18 -3.51 -6.61
CA ILE A 6 -5.74 -4.74 -5.95
C ILE A 6 -6.33 -4.80 -4.54
N GLY A 7 -7.01 -5.91 -4.26
CA GLY A 7 -7.35 -6.34 -2.92
C GLY A 7 -6.47 -7.50 -2.51
N VAL A 8 -5.97 -7.49 -1.28
CA VAL A 8 -5.11 -8.57 -0.76
C VAL A 8 -5.85 -9.32 0.34
N VAL A 9 -5.93 -10.64 0.18
CA VAL A 9 -6.43 -11.59 1.20
C VAL A 9 -5.24 -12.38 1.72
N GLY A 10 -4.99 -12.29 3.03
CA GLY A 10 -3.82 -12.87 3.68
C GLY A 10 -2.64 -11.89 3.75
N LEU A 11 -2.37 -11.39 4.96
CA LEU A 11 -1.44 -10.32 5.27
C LEU A 11 -0.20 -10.83 6.01
N GLY A 12 0.23 -12.03 5.62
CA GLY A 12 1.37 -12.76 6.19
C GLY A 12 2.73 -12.17 5.86
N GLY A 13 3.79 -12.96 6.05
CA GLY A 13 5.18 -12.53 5.80
C GLY A 13 5.42 -12.03 4.37
N ILE A 14 5.01 -12.82 3.37
CA ILE A 14 5.26 -12.53 1.95
C ILE A 14 4.58 -11.24 1.50
N PHE A 15 3.35 -10.99 1.93
CA PHE A 15 2.69 -9.70 1.67
C PHE A 15 3.54 -8.53 2.20
N ARG A 16 4.01 -8.62 3.44
CA ARG A 16 4.72 -7.52 4.10
C ARG A 16 6.12 -7.26 3.53
N ILE A 17 6.86 -8.30 3.14
CA ILE A 17 8.26 -8.17 2.71
C ILE A 17 8.44 -8.06 1.19
N ALA A 18 7.49 -8.56 0.39
CA ALA A 18 7.62 -8.61 -1.07
C ALA A 18 6.52 -7.82 -1.77
N HIS A 19 5.25 -8.20 -1.59
CA HIS A 19 4.16 -7.58 -2.36
C HIS A 19 3.94 -6.11 -2.00
N LEU A 20 3.91 -5.77 -0.71
CA LEU A 20 3.66 -4.40 -0.25
C LEU A 20 4.71 -3.40 -0.78
N PRO A 21 6.04 -3.66 -0.68
CA PRO A 21 7.06 -2.84 -1.33
C PRO A 21 6.95 -2.73 -2.86
N ALA A 22 6.44 -3.76 -3.53
CA ALA A 22 6.28 -3.77 -4.98
C ALA A 22 5.12 -2.87 -5.43
N TYR A 23 3.99 -2.88 -4.71
CA TYR A 23 2.83 -2.05 -5.07
C TYR A 23 3.11 -0.54 -5.07
N THR A 24 4.10 -0.07 -4.31
CA THR A 24 4.51 1.35 -4.36
C THR A 24 5.34 1.71 -5.59
N GLU A 25 5.92 0.73 -6.29
CA GLU A 25 6.75 0.94 -7.49
C GLU A 25 6.01 0.67 -8.80
N VAL A 26 5.02 -0.22 -8.79
CA VAL A 26 4.23 -0.54 -9.99
C VAL A 26 3.15 0.52 -10.16
N GLU A 27 3.28 1.36 -11.18
CA GLU A 27 2.35 2.46 -11.44
C GLU A 27 0.95 1.96 -11.77
N GLU A 28 0.85 0.85 -12.51
CA GLU A 28 -0.42 0.26 -12.94
C GLU A 28 -1.18 -0.41 -11.79
N ALA A 29 -0.55 -0.66 -10.64
CA ALA A 29 -1.17 -1.34 -9.51
C ALA A 29 -1.58 -0.34 -8.43
N GLN A 30 -2.83 -0.38 -7.99
CA GLN A 30 -3.35 0.40 -6.88
C GLN A 30 -3.84 -0.52 -5.78
N LEU A 31 -3.16 -0.55 -4.63
CA LEU A 31 -3.65 -1.26 -3.46
C LEU A 31 -4.87 -0.52 -2.89
N THR A 32 -6.00 -1.22 -2.75
CA THR A 32 -7.29 -0.61 -2.34
C THR A 32 -7.97 -1.34 -1.19
N ALA A 33 -7.62 -2.60 -0.95
CA ALA A 33 -8.24 -3.41 0.09
C ALA A 33 -7.23 -4.35 0.77
N LEU A 34 -7.37 -4.50 2.08
CA LEU A 34 -6.64 -5.46 2.91
C LEU A 34 -7.63 -6.32 3.67
N CYS A 35 -7.44 -7.63 3.66
CA CYS A 35 -8.27 -8.60 4.37
C CYS A 35 -7.40 -9.68 5.02
N ASP A 36 -7.70 -9.99 6.29
CA ASP A 36 -7.12 -11.12 7.01
C ASP A 36 -8.07 -11.54 8.14
N ILE A 37 -8.14 -12.84 8.42
CA ILE A 37 -8.89 -13.38 9.56
C ILE A 37 -8.28 -12.94 10.90
N SER A 38 -6.97 -12.71 10.94
CA SER A 38 -6.25 -12.23 12.11
C SER A 38 -6.30 -10.71 12.20
N GLU A 39 -7.05 -10.19 13.17
CA GLU A 39 -7.09 -8.75 13.46
C GLU A 39 -5.70 -8.18 13.75
N ASP A 40 -4.83 -8.97 14.39
CA ASP A 40 -3.45 -8.58 14.62
C ASP A 40 -2.64 -8.47 13.33
N ALA A 41 -2.84 -9.38 12.37
CA ALA A 41 -2.22 -9.30 11.05
C ALA A 41 -2.73 -8.05 10.30
N LEU A 42 -4.03 -7.79 10.33
CA LEU A 42 -4.66 -6.60 9.75
C LEU A 42 -4.06 -5.30 10.32
N LYS A 43 -4.03 -5.16 11.66
CA LYS A 43 -3.43 -4.00 12.34
C LYS A 43 -1.94 -3.83 12.03
N ARG A 44 -1.18 -4.93 11.96
CA ARG A 44 0.26 -4.88 11.59
C ARG A 44 0.44 -4.45 10.14
N ALA A 45 -0.35 -4.98 9.22
CA ALA A 45 -0.32 -4.64 7.82
C ALA A 45 -0.70 -3.18 7.58
N GLU A 46 -1.78 -2.69 8.20
CA GLU A 46 -2.19 -1.29 8.14
C GLU A 46 -1.05 -0.35 8.57
N ARG A 47 -0.38 -0.63 9.69
CA ARG A 47 0.78 0.16 10.14
C ARG A 47 1.93 0.13 9.14
N ASN A 48 2.22 -1.04 8.58
CA ASN A 48 3.29 -1.21 7.59
C ASN A 48 2.99 -0.44 6.29
N VAL A 49 1.76 -0.50 5.80
CA VAL A 49 1.27 0.23 4.63
C VAL A 49 1.39 1.73 4.87
N LYS A 50 0.82 2.24 5.98
CA LYS A 50 0.90 3.66 6.35
C LYS A 50 2.33 4.17 6.47
N ARG A 51 3.24 3.37 7.02
CA ARG A 51 4.66 3.75 7.12
C ARG A 51 5.31 3.76 5.74
N LEU A 52 5.22 2.65 5.00
CA LEU A 52 5.90 2.52 3.72
C LEU A 52 5.45 3.57 2.70
N TYR A 53 4.14 3.80 2.58
CA TYR A 53 3.61 4.77 1.63
C TYR A 53 4.05 6.20 1.97
N ARG A 54 4.07 6.57 3.26
CA ARG A 54 4.59 7.88 3.70
C ARG A 54 6.09 8.01 3.42
N ASP A 55 6.89 7.02 3.83
CA ASP A 55 8.34 7.02 3.61
C ASP A 55 8.68 7.12 2.12
N ARG A 56 7.95 6.40 1.26
CA ARG A 56 8.11 6.44 -0.21
C ARG A 56 7.68 7.78 -0.79
N ALA A 57 6.56 8.35 -0.33
CA ALA A 57 6.09 9.66 -0.79
C ALA A 57 7.08 10.78 -0.42
N GLU A 58 7.57 10.79 0.82
CA GLU A 58 8.58 11.76 1.26
C GLU A 58 9.88 11.64 0.47
N ARG A 59 10.30 10.41 0.16
CA ARG A 59 11.48 10.18 -0.68
C ARG A 59 11.25 10.64 -2.12
N ALA A 60 10.10 10.32 -2.71
CA ALA A 60 9.74 10.76 -4.05
C ALA A 60 9.76 12.29 -4.17
N GLU A 61 9.27 13.01 -3.16
CA GLU A 61 9.34 14.47 -3.08
C GLU A 61 10.80 14.97 -3.13
N LYS A 62 11.67 14.40 -2.28
CA LYS A 62 13.10 14.76 -2.22
C LYS A 62 13.85 14.44 -3.51
N ASP A 63 13.43 13.39 -4.21
CA ASP A 63 14.00 12.95 -5.48
C ASP A 63 13.48 13.77 -6.69
N GLY A 64 12.65 14.80 -6.47
CA GLY A 64 12.08 15.61 -7.55
C GLY A 64 11.00 14.88 -8.36
N ARG A 65 10.28 13.93 -7.75
CA ARG A 65 9.16 13.17 -8.34
C ARG A 65 7.84 13.51 -7.62
N PRO A 66 7.34 14.75 -7.72
CA PRO A 66 6.15 15.19 -6.99
C PRO A 66 4.89 14.40 -7.39
N ASP A 67 4.75 14.03 -8.67
CA ASP A 67 3.60 13.24 -9.14
C ASP A 67 3.52 11.86 -8.47
N LEU A 68 4.68 11.21 -8.28
CA LEU A 68 4.77 9.94 -7.54
C LEU A 68 4.43 10.15 -6.06
N ALA A 69 4.94 11.22 -5.45
CA ALA A 69 4.66 11.54 -4.06
C ALA A 69 3.16 11.76 -3.82
N GLU A 70 2.50 12.52 -4.70
CA GLU A 70 1.06 12.75 -4.64
C GLU A 70 0.27 11.47 -4.89
N ARG A 71 0.65 10.66 -5.89
CA ARG A 71 0.00 9.36 -6.16
C ARG A 71 0.05 8.45 -4.93
N LEU A 72 1.20 8.31 -4.29
CA LEU A 72 1.37 7.49 -3.09
C LEU A 72 0.52 8.02 -1.91
N ARG A 73 0.41 9.34 -1.74
CA ARG A 73 -0.46 9.92 -0.70
C ARG A 73 -1.94 9.61 -0.96
N ARG A 74 -2.41 9.82 -2.20
CA ARG A 74 -3.79 9.50 -2.60
C ARG A 74 -4.11 8.01 -2.49
N ASP A 75 -3.17 7.15 -2.88
CA ASP A 75 -3.34 5.69 -2.75
C ASP A 75 -3.51 5.28 -1.29
N LEU A 76 -2.73 5.86 -0.38
CA LEU A 76 -2.83 5.56 1.04
C LEU A 76 -4.21 5.90 1.62
N GLU A 77 -4.81 7.01 1.18
CA GLU A 77 -6.16 7.43 1.61
C GLU A 77 -7.25 6.49 1.11
N GLY A 78 -7.03 5.81 -0.02
CA GLY A 78 -8.00 4.92 -0.66
C GLY A 78 -8.02 3.47 -0.17
N ILE A 79 -7.24 3.11 0.86
CA ILE A 79 -7.13 1.73 1.34
C ILE A 79 -8.19 1.43 2.40
N ASN A 80 -9.01 0.42 2.12
CA ASN A 80 -10.04 -0.08 3.02
C ASN A 80 -9.60 -1.38 3.72
N LEU A 81 -10.04 -1.55 4.96
CA LEU A 81 -9.78 -2.76 5.75
C LEU A 81 -11.05 -3.60 5.82
N TYR A 82 -10.91 -4.89 5.56
CA TYR A 82 -11.97 -5.88 5.64
C TYR A 82 -11.56 -6.98 6.61
N LYS A 83 -12.56 -7.57 7.26
CA LYS A 83 -12.43 -8.82 7.99
C LYS A 83 -13.27 -9.85 7.23
N ASP A 84 -12.74 -11.07 7.12
CA ASP A 84 -13.49 -12.24 6.66
C ASP A 84 -14.46 -12.71 7.76
#